data_AF-A0A372R150-F1
#
_entry.id   AF-A0A372R150-F1
#
_cell.length_a   1.000
_cell.length_b   1.000
_cell.length_c   1.000
_cell.angle_alpha   90.00
_cell.angle_beta   90.00
_cell.angle_gamma   90.00
#
_symmetry.space_group_name_H-M   'P 1'
#
loop_
_entity.id
_entity.type
_entity.pdbx_description
1 polymer ?
#
loop_
_entity_poly.entity_id
_entity_poly.type
_entity_poly.pdbx_seq_one_letter_code
_entity_poly.pdbx_strand_id
1 'polypeptide(L)'
;MATIIPSENHYYAMNYTSVDFIEGVPATYFLFSLREQGERHFNNFDTADAELHVEGLSTPFWVHKDYLILQSPFFREIFREASQSSDDSLIVINIPSPETFAPLLEYLYTGNDEKWYDTMDRNNYYDVWLNVDFLGLGKEARAICFAYYQNEILESEET
;
A
#
# COMPACT_ATOMS: atom_id res chain seq x y z
N MET A 1 15.02 -4.91 -19.47
CA MET A 1 15.97 -5.07 -18.34
C MET A 1 15.50 -6.27 -17.55
N ALA A 2 16.40 -7.09 -17.01
CA ALA A 2 16.00 -8.18 -16.12
C ALA A 2 15.62 -7.58 -14.76
N THR A 3 14.37 -7.74 -14.35
CA THR A 3 13.91 -7.39 -13.01
C THR A 3 14.61 -8.34 -12.04
N ILE A 4 15.53 -7.81 -11.23
CA ILE A 4 16.06 -8.53 -10.07
C ILE A 4 14.93 -8.49 -9.06
N ILE A 5 14.29 -9.62 -8.80
CA ILE A 5 13.32 -9.79 -7.72
C ILE A 5 14.13 -10.28 -6.52
N PRO A 6 14.32 -9.46 -5.47
CA PRO A 6 14.99 -9.88 -4.24
C PRO A 6 14.36 -11.13 -3.64
N SER A 7 15.16 -11.97 -2.97
CA SER A 7 14.61 -13.12 -2.25
C SER A 7 13.69 -12.68 -1.10
N GLU A 8 12.52 -13.32 -0.91
CA GLU A 8 11.53 -12.99 0.13
C GLU A 8 12.12 -12.70 1.52
N ASN A 9 13.14 -13.47 1.94
CA ASN A 9 13.82 -13.29 3.23
C ASN A 9 14.48 -11.91 3.44
N HIS A 10 14.86 -11.19 2.39
CA HIS A 10 15.47 -9.87 2.50
C HIS A 10 14.44 -8.77 2.85
N TYR A 11 13.20 -8.94 2.44
CA TYR A 11 12.14 -7.95 2.69
C TYR A 11 11.76 -7.86 4.17
N TYR A 12 11.86 -8.97 4.90
CA TYR A 12 11.44 -9.08 6.30
C TYR A 12 12.49 -8.64 7.33
N ALA A 13 13.75 -8.47 6.90
CA ALA A 13 14.88 -8.13 7.78
C ALA A 13 15.23 -6.64 7.81
N MET A 14 14.65 -5.83 6.92
CA MET A 14 14.92 -4.39 6.82
C MET A 14 13.84 -3.55 7.53
N ASN A 15 14.17 -2.32 7.92
CA ASN A 15 13.22 -1.30 8.38
C ASN A 15 13.04 -0.27 7.24
N TYR A 16 12.20 -0.50 6.22
CA TYR A 16 12.18 0.38 5.03
C TYR A 16 11.87 1.83 5.36
N THR A 17 12.85 2.66 5.05
CA THR A 17 12.86 4.10 4.88
C THR A 17 13.42 4.39 3.48
N SER A 18 13.27 5.62 2.99
CA SER A 18 13.78 6.02 1.66
C SER A 18 15.30 5.87 1.47
N VAL A 19 16.05 5.50 2.51
CA VAL A 19 17.50 5.28 2.52
C VAL A 19 17.90 3.81 2.63
N ASP A 20 16.94 2.88 2.66
CA ASP A 20 17.24 1.44 2.69
C ASP A 20 17.54 0.86 1.32
N PHE A 21 18.38 -0.17 1.30
CA PHE A 21 18.88 -0.81 0.10
C PHE A 21 18.51 -2.30 0.09
N ILE A 22 17.91 -2.76 -1.00
CA ILE A 22 17.65 -4.17 -1.27
C ILE A 22 18.71 -4.66 -2.24
N GLU A 23 19.51 -5.64 -1.82
CA GLU A 23 20.60 -6.20 -2.63
C GLU A 23 21.55 -5.13 -3.21
N GLY A 24 21.78 -4.05 -2.45
CA GLY A 24 22.66 -2.94 -2.84
C GLY A 24 22.03 -1.89 -3.74
N VAL A 25 20.72 -1.98 -4.02
CA VAL A 25 19.95 -1.00 -4.81
C VAL A 25 18.94 -0.29 -3.90
N PRO A 26 18.75 1.04 -4.01
CA PRO A 26 17.78 1.75 -3.18
C PRO A 26 16.36 1.18 -3.32
N ALA A 27 15.66 0.98 -2.20
CA ALA A 27 14.29 0.49 -2.18
C ALA A 27 13.32 1.33 -3.04
N THR A 28 13.59 2.64 -3.12
CA THR A 28 12.84 3.58 -3.96
C THR A 28 12.94 3.26 -5.45
N TYR A 29 14.08 2.74 -5.92
CA TYR A 29 14.25 2.32 -7.31
C TYR A 29 13.40 1.08 -7.62
N PHE A 30 13.37 0.10 -6.71
CA PHE A 30 12.49 -1.08 -6.86
C PHE A 30 11.02 -0.69 -6.89
N LEU A 31 10.59 0.16 -5.95
CA LEU A 31 9.20 0.64 -5.92
C LEU A 31 8.83 1.38 -7.23
N PHE A 32 9.74 2.21 -7.73
CA PHE A 32 9.55 2.88 -9.02
C PHE A 32 9.35 1.87 -10.16
N SER A 33 10.24 0.87 -10.28
CA SER A 33 10.12 -0.18 -11.31
C SER A 33 8.86 -1.03 -11.16
N LEU A 34 8.39 -1.29 -9.94
CA LEU A 34 7.12 -1.98 -9.71
C LEU A 34 5.95 -1.13 -10.22
N ARG A 35 5.89 0.15 -9.85
CA ARG A 35 4.81 1.06 -10.26
C ARG A 35 4.69 1.23 -11.78
N GLU A 36 5.75 1.07 -12.55
CA GLU A 36 5.68 1.04 -14.03
C GLU A 36 4.76 -0.07 -14.59
N GLN A 37 4.52 -1.14 -13.80
CA GLN A 37 3.59 -2.22 -14.13
C GLN A 37 2.35 -2.24 -13.23
N GLY A 38 2.17 -1.20 -12.39
CA GLY A 38 1.14 -1.14 -11.35
C GLY A 38 -0.27 -1.40 -11.88
N GLU A 39 -0.65 -0.73 -12.97
CA GLU A 39 -1.98 -0.91 -13.59
C GLU A 39 -2.23 -2.34 -14.10
N ARG A 40 -1.18 -3.04 -14.54
CA ARG A 40 -1.30 -4.42 -15.05
C ARG A 40 -1.38 -5.45 -13.93
N HIS A 41 -0.77 -5.16 -12.79
CA HIS A 41 -0.69 -6.07 -11.65
C HIS A 41 -1.78 -5.81 -10.61
N PHE A 42 -2.37 -4.61 -10.59
CA PHE A 42 -3.41 -4.28 -9.62
C PHE A 42 -4.59 -5.25 -9.72
N ASN A 43 -4.86 -5.94 -8.61
CA ASN A 43 -5.92 -6.93 -8.45
C ASN A 43 -5.94 -8.03 -9.54
N ASN A 44 -4.76 -8.37 -10.07
CA ASN A 44 -4.61 -9.39 -11.11
C ASN A 44 -4.41 -10.79 -10.50
N PHE A 45 -5.44 -11.64 -10.62
CA PHE A 45 -5.42 -13.02 -10.12
C PHE A 45 -4.30 -13.88 -10.73
N ASP A 46 -3.99 -13.70 -12.02
CA ASP A 46 -3.09 -14.60 -12.75
C ASP A 46 -1.63 -14.50 -12.27
N THR A 47 -1.26 -13.39 -11.62
CA THR A 47 0.12 -13.10 -11.22
C THR A 47 0.31 -12.82 -9.73
N ALA A 48 -0.77 -12.78 -8.95
CA ALA A 48 -0.72 -12.44 -7.53
C ALA A 48 -0.04 -13.51 -6.66
N ASP A 49 0.59 -13.05 -5.58
CA ASP A 49 1.23 -13.92 -4.58
C ASP A 49 0.23 -14.40 -3.52
N ALA A 50 -0.80 -13.61 -3.24
CA ALA A 50 -1.78 -13.89 -2.19
C ALA A 50 -3.17 -13.31 -2.46
N GLU A 51 -4.16 -13.94 -1.85
CA GLU A 51 -5.52 -13.46 -1.66
C GLU A 51 -5.60 -12.68 -0.33
N LEU A 52 -5.88 -11.39 -0.39
CA LEU A 52 -6.03 -10.51 0.76
C LEU A 52 -7.51 -10.25 1.05
N HIS A 53 -7.95 -10.71 2.21
CA HIS A 53 -9.27 -10.42 2.77
C HIS A 53 -9.16 -9.26 3.75
N VAL A 54 -10.06 -8.31 3.61
CA VAL A 54 -10.23 -7.20 4.56
C VAL A 54 -11.53 -7.41 5.31
N GLU A 55 -11.44 -7.56 6.63
CA GLU A 55 -12.61 -7.69 7.49
C GLU A 55 -13.59 -6.54 7.25
N GLY A 56 -14.86 -6.88 7.00
CA GLY A 56 -15.91 -5.92 6.64
C GLY A 56 -16.17 -5.81 5.14
N LEU A 57 -15.26 -6.26 4.26
CA LEU A 57 -15.49 -6.36 2.82
C LEU A 57 -15.86 -7.79 2.41
N SER A 58 -16.73 -7.90 1.40
CA SER A 58 -17.16 -9.21 0.87
C SER A 58 -16.28 -9.73 -0.26
N THR A 59 -15.50 -8.85 -0.88
CA THR A 59 -14.65 -9.18 -2.03
C THR A 59 -13.18 -9.14 -1.63
N PRO A 60 -12.40 -10.20 -1.90
CA PRO A 60 -10.97 -10.21 -1.67
C PRO A 60 -10.22 -9.41 -2.73
N PHE A 61 -8.94 -9.14 -2.45
CA PHE A 61 -8.00 -8.53 -3.39
C PHE A 61 -6.87 -9.50 -3.73
N TRP A 62 -6.53 -9.61 -5.00
CA TRP A 62 -5.35 -10.35 -5.46
C TRP A 62 -4.13 -9.45 -5.37
N VAL A 63 -3.21 -9.78 -4.47
CA VAL A 63 -2.09 -8.89 -4.12
C VAL A 63 -0.72 -9.51 -4.37
N HIS A 64 0.22 -8.64 -4.71
CA HIS A 64 1.63 -8.89 -4.86
C HIS A 64 2.33 -8.29 -3.63
N LYS A 65 2.98 -9.12 -2.83
CA LYS A 65 3.48 -8.75 -1.50
C LYS A 65 4.48 -7.59 -1.57
N ASP A 66 5.32 -7.60 -2.61
CA ASP A 66 6.39 -6.60 -2.81
C ASP A 66 5.87 -5.16 -2.89
N TYR A 67 4.73 -4.92 -3.55
CA TYR A 67 4.14 -3.58 -3.60
C TYR A 67 3.80 -3.06 -2.21
N LEU A 68 3.33 -3.93 -1.33
CA LEU A 68 2.83 -3.54 -0.01
C LEU A 68 3.96 -3.44 1.02
N ILE A 69 4.89 -4.40 1.03
CA ILE A 69 6.00 -4.46 2.01
C ILE A 69 6.91 -3.23 1.90
N LEU A 70 7.16 -2.77 0.67
CA LEU A 70 8.01 -1.60 0.41
C LEU A 70 7.42 -0.29 0.94
N GLN A 71 6.11 -0.26 1.19
CA GLN A 71 5.38 0.96 1.51
C GLN A 71 4.73 0.96 2.89
N SER A 72 4.64 -0.21 3.54
CA SER A 72 3.93 -0.38 4.81
C SER A 72 4.67 -1.31 5.76
N PRO A 73 5.06 -0.85 6.96
CA PRO A 73 5.58 -1.72 8.00
C PRO A 73 4.53 -2.74 8.50
N PHE A 74 3.25 -2.39 8.46
CA PHE A 74 2.16 -3.30 8.80
C PHE A 74 2.15 -4.53 7.88
N PHE A 75 2.15 -4.32 6.56
CA PHE A 75 2.15 -5.44 5.60
C PHE A 75 3.41 -6.28 5.68
N ARG A 76 4.56 -5.66 5.99
CA ARG A 76 5.80 -6.42 6.25
C ARG A 76 5.66 -7.38 7.41
N GLU A 77 5.08 -6.94 8.51
CA GLU A 77 4.87 -7.80 9.68
C GLU A 77 3.92 -8.94 9.35
N ILE A 78 2.74 -8.61 8.78
CA ILE A 78 1.71 -9.60 8.45
C ILE A 78 2.23 -10.65 7.47
N PHE A 79 2.93 -10.26 6.41
CA PHE A 79 3.46 -11.25 5.46
C PHE A 79 4.66 -12.02 6.03
N ARG A 80 5.45 -11.43 6.94
CA ARG A 80 6.49 -12.17 7.67
C ARG A 80 5.87 -13.26 8.53
N GLU A 81 4.83 -12.94 9.29
CA GLU A 81 4.11 -13.91 10.11
C GLU A 81 3.46 -15.00 9.24
N ALA A 82 2.82 -14.61 8.14
CA ALA A 82 2.20 -15.55 7.21
C ALA A 82 3.22 -16.52 6.58
N SER A 83 4.41 -16.04 6.21
CA SER A 83 5.49 -16.87 5.63
C SER A 83 6.00 -17.96 6.58
N GLN A 84 5.75 -17.83 7.89
CA GLN A 84 6.12 -18.86 8.88
C GLN A 84 5.02 -19.92 9.04
N SER A 85 3.85 -19.68 8.47
CA SER A 85 2.74 -20.63 8.44
C SER A 85 2.79 -21.51 7.18
N SER A 86 2.01 -22.58 7.17
CA SER A 86 1.96 -23.51 6.03
C SER A 86 1.16 -22.99 4.83
N ASP A 87 0.44 -21.87 4.99
CA ASP A 87 -0.40 -21.26 3.96
C ASP A 87 -0.25 -19.74 4.00
N ASP A 88 0.69 -19.23 3.21
CA ASP A 88 0.99 -17.80 3.09
C ASP A 88 0.29 -17.15 1.89
N SER A 89 -0.67 -17.87 1.30
CA SER A 89 -1.44 -17.46 0.11
C SER A 89 -2.79 -16.84 0.47
N LEU A 90 -3.30 -17.04 1.69
CA LEU A 90 -4.52 -16.42 2.20
C LEU A 90 -4.19 -15.53 3.40
N ILE A 91 -4.46 -14.24 3.26
CA ILE A 91 -4.13 -13.24 4.27
C ILE A 91 -5.40 -12.51 4.68
N VAL A 92 -5.64 -12.41 5.98
CA VAL A 92 -6.80 -11.68 6.53
C VAL A 92 -6.29 -10.51 7.37
N ILE A 93 -6.77 -9.30 7.08
CA ILE A 93 -6.43 -8.10 7.83
C ILE A 93 -7.68 -7.40 8.36
N ASN A 94 -7.52 -6.72 9.48
CA ASN A 94 -8.52 -5.82 10.04
C ASN A 94 -7.93 -4.41 10.06
N ILE A 95 -8.62 -3.47 9.41
CA ILE A 95 -8.19 -2.08 9.27
C ILE A 95 -9.34 -1.14 9.73
N PRO A 96 -9.03 0.10 10.14
CA PRO A 96 -10.04 1.00 10.70
C PRO A 96 -11.25 1.26 9.80
N SER A 97 -11.03 1.50 8.50
CA SER A 97 -12.09 1.93 7.60
C SER A 97 -12.05 1.16 6.28
N PRO A 98 -12.59 -0.08 6.22
CA PRO A 98 -12.46 -0.99 5.08
C PRO A 98 -12.89 -0.40 3.72
N GLU A 99 -13.96 0.38 3.71
CA GLU A 99 -14.54 0.97 2.49
C GLU A 99 -13.58 1.91 1.72
N THR A 100 -12.57 2.46 2.40
CA THR A 100 -11.57 3.35 1.76
C THR A 100 -10.32 2.61 1.30
N PHE A 101 -10.26 1.29 1.51
CA PHE A 101 -9.05 0.52 1.23
C PHE A 101 -8.81 0.28 -0.25
N ALA A 102 -9.83 0.03 -1.06
CA ALA A 102 -9.64 -0.30 -2.47
C ALA A 102 -8.92 0.83 -3.27
N PRO A 103 -9.31 2.12 -3.15
CA PRO A 103 -8.56 3.22 -3.76
C PRO A 103 -7.13 3.35 -3.22
N LEU A 104 -6.95 3.14 -1.91
CA LEU A 104 -5.62 3.17 -1.29
C LEU A 104 -4.73 2.04 -1.80
N LEU A 105 -5.27 0.84 -1.96
CA LEU A 105 -4.54 -0.29 -2.52
C LEU A 105 -4.12 0.00 -3.96
N GLU A 106 -5.01 0.57 -4.78
CA GLU A 106 -4.68 0.97 -6.15
C GLU A 106 -3.56 2.01 -6.19
N TYR A 107 -3.57 2.98 -5.26
CA TYR A 107 -2.48 3.94 -5.07
C TYR A 107 -1.15 3.25 -4.78
N LEU A 108 -1.12 2.24 -3.90
CA LEU A 108 0.10 1.50 -3.61
C LEU A 108 0.67 0.81 -4.85
N TYR A 109 -0.17 0.39 -5.79
CA TYR A 109 0.27 -0.20 -7.06
C TYR A 109 0.75 0.81 -8.08
N THR A 110 0.00 1.89 -8.26
CA THR A 110 0.18 2.80 -9.40
C THR A 110 1.04 4.01 -9.05
N GLY A 111 1.05 4.42 -7.77
CA GLY A 111 1.59 5.71 -7.35
C GLY A 111 0.87 6.90 -7.96
N ASN A 112 -0.39 6.72 -8.39
CA ASN A 112 -1.16 7.80 -9.00
C ASN A 112 -1.77 8.69 -7.92
N ASP A 113 -1.01 9.72 -7.53
CA ASP A 113 -1.38 10.68 -6.49
C ASP A 113 -2.71 11.39 -6.81
N GLU A 114 -2.88 11.86 -8.05
CA GLU A 114 -4.08 12.60 -8.50
C GLU A 114 -5.33 11.72 -8.41
N LYS A 115 -5.26 10.50 -8.95
CA LYS A 115 -6.39 9.57 -8.91
C LYS A 115 -6.81 9.24 -7.48
N TRP A 116 -5.85 9.03 -6.58
CA TRP A 116 -6.17 8.74 -5.18
C TRP A 116 -6.73 9.96 -4.46
N TYR A 117 -6.17 11.14 -4.70
CA TYR A 117 -6.71 12.41 -4.19
C TYR A 117 -8.18 12.60 -4.58
N ASP A 118 -8.52 12.35 -5.85
CA ASP A 118 -9.88 12.49 -6.37
C ASP A 118 -10.90 11.51 -5.74
N THR A 119 -10.43 10.46 -5.05
CA THR A 119 -11.32 9.55 -4.30
C THR A 119 -11.69 10.08 -2.92
N MET A 120 -11.02 11.12 -2.44
CA MET A 120 -11.26 11.71 -1.14
C MET A 120 -12.37 12.77 -1.20
N ASP A 121 -13.25 12.73 -0.22
CA ASP A 121 -14.26 13.74 0.05
C ASP A 121 -14.32 14.09 1.55
N ARG A 122 -15.11 15.09 1.93
CA ARG A 122 -15.26 15.47 3.35
C ARG A 122 -15.81 14.38 4.25
N ASN A 123 -16.58 13.45 3.69
CA ASN A 123 -17.21 12.38 4.46
C ASN A 123 -16.24 11.23 4.70
N ASN A 124 -15.34 10.95 3.76
CA ASN A 124 -14.41 9.81 3.84
C ASN A 124 -12.97 10.20 4.20
N TYR A 125 -12.60 11.49 4.19
CA TYR A 125 -11.23 11.94 4.44
C TYR A 125 -10.63 11.37 5.74
N TYR A 126 -11.40 11.44 6.83
CA TYR A 126 -10.93 10.96 8.13
C TYR A 126 -10.70 9.44 8.12
N ASP A 127 -11.55 8.68 7.42
CA ASP A 127 -11.40 7.24 7.24
C ASP A 127 -10.15 6.88 6.43
N VAL A 128 -9.88 7.63 5.36
CA VAL A 128 -8.66 7.49 4.57
C VAL A 128 -7.43 7.74 5.45
N TRP A 129 -7.44 8.82 6.23
CA TRP A 129 -6.35 9.16 7.14
C TRP A 129 -6.09 8.07 8.19
N LEU A 130 -7.15 7.51 8.78
CA LEU A 130 -7.03 6.42 9.76
C LEU A 130 -6.34 5.19 9.14
N ASN A 131 -6.69 4.82 7.91
CA ASN A 131 -6.03 3.71 7.22
C ASN A 131 -4.57 4.02 6.90
N VAL A 132 -4.26 5.24 6.42
CA VAL A 132 -2.88 5.69 6.14
C VAL A 132 -2.01 5.61 7.37
N ASP A 133 -2.54 6.06 8.53
CA ASP A 133 -1.82 6.03 9.80
C ASP A 133 -1.65 4.60 10.33
N PHE A 134 -2.73 3.82 10.34
CA PHE A 134 -2.73 2.43 10.81
C PHE A 134 -1.78 1.54 10.00
N LEU A 135 -1.79 1.66 8.68
CA LEU A 135 -0.90 0.91 7.80
C LEU A 135 0.55 1.43 7.85
N GLY A 136 0.80 2.54 8.54
CA GLY A 136 2.12 3.14 8.71
C GLY A 136 2.72 3.64 7.40
N LEU A 137 1.90 4.19 6.51
CA LEU A 137 2.37 4.64 5.19
C LEU A 137 3.29 5.86 5.29
N GLY A 138 4.19 5.96 4.32
CA GLY A 138 5.27 6.95 4.24
C GLY A 138 4.82 8.39 4.02
N LYS A 139 5.81 9.28 3.97
CA LYS A 139 5.61 10.74 3.84
C LYS A 139 4.87 11.12 2.56
N GLU A 140 5.02 10.36 1.48
CA GLU A 140 4.37 10.58 0.20
C GLU A 140 2.85 10.45 0.34
N ALA A 141 2.36 9.34 0.89
CA ALA A 141 0.93 9.14 1.12
C ALA A 141 0.34 10.18 2.09
N ARG A 142 1.08 10.50 3.16
CA ARG A 142 0.66 11.51 4.15
C ARG A 142 0.59 12.92 3.54
N ALA A 143 1.51 13.26 2.63
CA ALA A 143 1.50 14.55 1.96
C ALA A 143 0.24 14.76 1.12
N ILE A 144 -0.27 13.71 0.46
CA ILE A 144 -1.52 13.76 -0.31
C ILE A 144 -2.71 14.04 0.62
N CYS A 145 -2.81 13.31 1.75
CA CYS A 145 -3.84 13.58 2.76
C CYS A 145 -3.74 14.99 3.36
N PHE A 146 -2.53 15.50 3.59
CA PHE A 146 -2.37 16.86 4.10
C PHE A 146 -2.75 17.92 3.07
N ALA A 147 -2.41 17.72 1.79
CA ALA A 147 -2.83 18.59 0.71
C ALA A 147 -4.36 18.66 0.61
N TYR A 148 -5.03 17.51 0.68
CA TYR A 148 -6.50 17.46 0.66
C TYR A 148 -7.11 18.24 1.83
N TYR A 149 -6.61 18.00 3.04
CA TYR A 149 -7.10 18.69 4.24
C TYR A 149 -6.94 20.22 4.15
N GLN A 150 -5.79 20.68 3.65
CA GLN A 150 -5.53 22.11 3.51
C GLN A 150 -6.47 22.73 2.46
N ASN A 151 -6.56 22.14 1.28
CA ASN A 151 -7.28 22.73 0.15
C ASN A 151 -8.80 22.58 0.26
N GLU A 152 -9.29 21.43 0.72
CA GLU A 152 -10.71 21.09 0.61
C GLU A 152 -11.46 21.18 1.95
N ILE A 153 -10.75 21.04 3.08
CA ILE A 153 -11.36 21.10 4.41
C ILE A 153 -11.13 22.48 5.04
N LEU A 154 -9.88 22.92 5.21
CA LEU A 154 -9.61 24.20 5.87
C LEU A 154 -10.06 25.42 5.05
N GLU A 155 -9.67 25.54 3.78
CA GLU A 155 -10.01 26.73 2.97
C GLU A 155 -11.51 26.96 2.84
N SER A 156 -12.30 25.90 2.91
CA SER A 156 -13.76 25.99 2.84
C SER A 156 -14.46 26.38 4.13
N GLU A 157 -13.80 26.24 5.28
CA GLU A 157 -14.33 26.68 6.57
C GLU A 157 -14.08 28.19 6.79
N GLU A 158 -13.18 28.78 6.01
CA GLU A 158 -12.85 30.21 6.04
C GLU A 158 -13.71 31.07 5.09
N THR A 159 -14.51 30.46 4.21
CA THR A 159 -15.42 31.12 3.25
C THR A 159 -16.89 31.03 3.65
#